data_AF-A0A4S2S540-F1
#
_entry.id   AF-A0A4S2S540-F1
#
_cell.length_a   1.000
_cell.length_b   1.000
_cell.length_c   1.000
_cell.angle_alpha   90.00
_cell.angle_beta   90.00
_cell.angle_gamma   90.00
#
_symmetry.space_group_name_H-M   'P 1'
#
loop_
_entity.id
_entity.type
_entity.pdbx_description
1 polymer ?
#
loop_
_entity_poly.entity_id
_entity_poly.type
_entity_poly.pdbx_seq_one_letter_code
_entity_poly.pdbx_strand_id
1 'polypeptide(L)'
;YRDVAVFELSDTTQVTLYIPAGCAHGFQALSDTADVSYRIDRPHDPVEDVTIAFDDPELAIAWPLPVTSMSQRDRGAPGLAEVLKQRP
;
A
#
# COMPACT_ATOMS: atom_id res chain seq x y z
N TYR A 1 17.00 -3.36 1.97
CA TYR A 1 16.00 -4.04 1.12
C TYR A 1 15.08 -4.76 2.08
N ARG A 2 13.82 -4.34 2.21
CA ARG A 2 12.84 -4.72 3.26
C ARG A 2 12.72 -3.78 4.47
N ASP A 3 13.19 -2.54 4.37
CA ASP A 3 12.86 -1.53 5.37
C ASP A 3 11.38 -1.16 5.24
N VAL A 4 10.67 -1.18 6.36
CA VAL A 4 9.27 -0.76 6.45
C VAL A 4 9.23 0.51 7.28
N ALA A 5 8.52 1.51 6.77
CA ALA A 5 8.21 2.73 7.50
C ALA A 5 6.69 2.91 7.54
N VAL A 6 6.18 3.26 8.72
CA VAL A 6 4.75 3.45 8.97
C VAL A 6 4.55 4.86 9.53
N PHE A 7 3.55 5.56 9.01
CA PHE A 7 3.21 6.91 9.41
C PHE A 7 1.69 7.02 9.57
N GLU A 8 1.24 7.76 10.58
CA GLU A 8 -0.16 8.15 10.71
C GLU A 8 -0.38 9.46 9.97
N LEU A 9 -1.34 9.47 9.04
CA LEU A 9 -1.75 10.67 8.31
C LEU A 9 -3.11 11.11 8.83
N SER A 10 -3.25 12.40 9.13
CA SER A 10 -4.46 12.99 9.67
C SER A 10 -4.78 14.34 9.02
N ASP A 11 -6.05 14.73 9.09
CA ASP A 11 -6.52 16.05 8.67
C ASP A 11 -5.99 17.20 9.55
N THR A 12 -5.48 16.87 10.74
CA THR A 12 -5.02 17.83 11.74
C THR A 12 -3.56 18.20 11.52
N THR A 13 -2.68 17.21 11.31
CA THR A 13 -1.24 17.44 11.09
C THR A 13 -0.90 17.68 9.63
N GLN A 14 -1.74 17.18 8.71
CA GLN A 14 -1.56 17.30 7.25
C GLN A 14 -0.16 16.90 6.77
N VAL A 15 0.45 15.92 7.44
CA VAL A 15 1.73 15.34 7.00
C VAL A 15 1.54 14.77 5.61
N THR A 16 2.48 15.07 4.72
CA THR A 16 2.51 14.56 3.35
C THR A 16 3.76 13.70 3.16
N LEU A 17 3.59 12.54 2.53
CA LEU A 17 4.69 11.62 2.25
C LEU A 17 5.06 11.69 0.77
N TYR A 18 6.36 11.78 0.50
CA TYR A 18 6.90 11.46 -0.81
C TYR A 18 7.34 9.99 -0.81
N ILE A 19 6.76 9.19 -1.71
CA ILE A 19 7.07 7.78 -1.88
C ILE A 19 7.95 7.66 -3.14
N PRO A 20 9.24 7.31 -3.01
CA PRO A 20 10.11 7.15 -4.16
C PRO A 20 9.68 6.01 -5.09
N ALA A 21 10.07 6.10 -6.36
CA ALA A 21 9.86 5.01 -7.32
C ALA A 21 10.52 3.71 -6.82
N GLY A 22 9.79 2.59 -6.98
CA GLY A 22 10.24 1.27 -6.54
C GLY A 22 9.83 0.88 -5.12
N CYS A 23 9.22 1.80 -4.35
CA CYS A 23 8.59 1.49 -3.07
C CYS A 23 7.15 1.00 -3.27
N ALA A 24 6.78 -0.09 -2.59
CA ALA A 24 5.37 -0.44 -2.42
C ALA A 24 4.73 0.51 -1.39
N HIS A 25 3.45 0.83 -1.57
CA HIS A 25 2.69 1.62 -0.61
C HIS A 25 1.27 1.08 -0.45
N GLY A 26 0.71 1.28 0.73
CA GLY A 26 -0.67 0.93 1.07
C GLY A 26 -1.08 1.70 2.33
N PHE A 27 -2.38 1.80 2.58
CA PHE A 27 -2.91 2.47 3.77
C PHE A 27 -4.17 1.77 4.29
N GLN A 28 -4.48 2.02 5.56
CA GLN A 28 -5.73 1.65 6.19
C GLN A 28 -6.42 2.91 6.68
N ALA A 29 -7.68 3.11 6.31
CA ALA A 29 -8.50 4.16 6.91
C ALA A 29 -8.73 3.84 8.39
N LEU A 30 -8.43 4.80 9.28
CA LEU A 30 -8.57 4.67 10.73
C LEU A 30 -9.87 5.28 11.29
N SER A 31 -10.64 5.91 10.42
CA SER A 31 -11.93 6.56 10.68
C SER A 31 -12.98 6.07 9.68
N ASP A 32 -14.26 6.28 10.00
CA ASP A 32 -15.38 5.90 9.12
C ASP A 32 -15.30 6.57 7.74
N THR A 33 -14.81 7.81 7.71
CA THR A 33 -14.53 8.57 6.50
C THR A 33 -13.09 9.06 6.54
N ALA A 34 -12.37 8.84 5.45
CA ALA A 34 -11.01 9.35 5.25
C ALA A 34 -10.84 9.75 3.78
N ASP A 35 -10.37 10.97 3.55
CA ASP A 35 -10.01 11.46 2.22
C ASP A 35 -8.50 11.37 2.02
N VAL A 36 -8.09 10.65 0.98
CA VAL A 36 -6.67 10.54 0.59
C VAL A 36 -6.51 11.22 -0.77
N SER A 37 -5.61 12.21 -0.82
CA SER A 37 -5.20 12.84 -2.07
C SER A 37 -3.75 12.49 -2.35
N TYR A 38 -3.44 12.18 -3.61
CA TYR A 38 -2.09 11.88 -4.03
C TYR A 38 -1.81 12.49 -5.40
N ARG A 39 -0.53 12.77 -5.64
CA ARG A 39 -0.02 13.24 -6.93
C ARG A 39 0.94 12.19 -7.44
N ILE A 40 0.78 11.85 -8.71
CA ILE A 40 1.69 10.98 -9.45
C ILE A 40 2.48 11.83 -10.44
N ASP A 41 3.73 11.45 -10.65
CA ASP A 41 4.66 12.11 -11.56
C ASP A 41 4.47 11.70 -13.03
N ARG A 42 3.72 10.62 -13.27
CA ARG A 42 3.38 10.08 -14.58
C ARG A 42 1.92 9.59 -14.61
N PRO A 43 1.26 9.57 -15.78
CA PRO A 43 -0.06 8.97 -15.92
C PRO A 43 -0.05 7.50 -15.46
N HIS A 44 -1.17 7.06 -14.88
CA HIS A 44 -1.35 5.67 -14.47
C HIS A 44 -1.44 4.75 -15.69
N ASP A 45 -0.62 3.70 -15.70
CA ASP A 45 -0.69 2.59 -16.64
C ASP A 45 -1.01 1.30 -15.87
N PRO A 46 -2.23 0.73 -16.01
CA PRO A 46 -2.63 -0.48 -15.29
C PRO A 46 -1.76 -1.71 -15.57
N VAL A 47 -1.02 -1.74 -16.68
CA VAL A 47 -0.12 -2.85 -17.04
C VAL A 47 1.11 -2.88 -16.13
N GLU A 48 1.46 -1.75 -15.53
CA GLU A 48 2.60 -1.61 -14.64
C GLU A 48 2.22 -1.74 -13.15
N ASP A 49 0.95 -1.97 -12.85
CA ASP A 49 0.48 -2.18 -11.49
C ASP A 49 1.05 -3.47 -10.90
N VAL A 50 1.64 -3.35 -9.72
CA VAL A 50 2.05 -4.47 -8.90
C VAL A 50 1.27 -4.41 -7.59
N THR A 51 0.54 -5.48 -7.28
CA THR A 51 -0.13 -5.64 -5.98
C THR A 51 0.57 -6.72 -5.18
N ILE A 52 0.64 -6.52 -3.87
CA ILE A 52 1.19 -7.49 -2.90
C ILE A 52 0.11 -7.72 -1.86
N ALA A 53 -0.06 -8.97 -1.41
CA ALA A 53 -0.99 -9.33 -0.35
C ALA A 53 -0.76 -8.47 0.90
N PHE A 54 -1.82 -7.85 1.42
CA PHE A 54 -1.72 -6.97 2.58
C PHE A 54 -1.31 -7.73 3.86
N ASP A 55 -1.65 -9.01 3.93
CA ASP A 55 -1.37 -9.97 4.99
C ASP A 55 -0.20 -10.90 4.66
N ASP A 56 0.65 -10.49 3.71
CA ASP A 56 1.86 -11.22 3.36
C ASP A 56 2.70 -11.50 4.62
N PRO A 57 3.03 -12.77 4.91
CA PRO A 57 3.71 -13.14 6.15
C PRO A 57 5.18 -12.72 6.18
N GLU A 58 5.80 -12.40 5.03
CA GLU A 58 7.17 -11.87 5.02
C GLU A 58 7.20 -10.37 5.32
N LEU A 59 6.22 -9.61 4.83
CA LEU A 59 6.07 -8.20 5.16
C LEU A 59 5.56 -7.99 6.58
N ALA A 60 4.66 -8.86 7.05
CA ALA A 60 4.11 -8.87 8.41
C ALA A 60 3.68 -7.48 8.91
N ILE A 61 3.03 -6.69 8.06
CA ILE A 61 2.60 -5.33 8.38
C ILE A 61 1.56 -5.37 9.51
N ALA A 62 1.86 -4.69 10.61
CA ALA A 62 0.98 -4.58 11.76
C ALA A 62 -0.14 -3.55 11.51
N TRP A 63 -1.14 -3.92 10.71
CA TRP A 63 -2.32 -3.09 10.48
C TRP A 63 -3.09 -2.87 11.80
N PRO A 64 -3.37 -1.61 12.19
CA PRO A 64 -3.91 -1.31 13.52
C PRO A 64 -5.36 -1.75 13.74
N LEU A 65 -6.15 -1.92 12.66
CA LEU A 65 -7.55 -2.34 12.73
C LEU A 65 -7.82 -3.61 11.91
N PRO A 66 -8.89 -4.36 12.21
CA PRO A 66 -9.35 -5.44 11.34
C PRO A 66 -9.70 -4.92 9.95
N VAL A 67 -9.48 -5.74 8.91
CA VAL A 67 -9.90 -5.40 7.55
C VAL A 67 -11.40 -5.52 7.42
N THR A 68 -12.07 -4.41 7.13
CA THR A 68 -13.54 -4.35 6.97
C THR A 68 -13.95 -4.26 5.49
N SER A 69 -13.14 -3.60 4.66
CA SER A 69 -13.40 -3.41 3.23
C SER A 69 -12.10 -3.47 2.45
N MET A 70 -12.15 -4.09 1.27
CA MET A 70 -11.02 -4.26 0.37
C MET A 70 -11.53 -4.59 -1.03
N SER A 71 -10.82 -4.14 -2.07
CA SER A 71 -11.15 -4.47 -3.45
C SER A 71 -10.97 -5.97 -3.73
N GLN A 72 -11.64 -6.50 -4.77
CA GLN A 72 -11.39 -7.88 -5.19
C GLN A 72 -9.95 -8.10 -5.68
N ARG A 73 -9.34 -7.06 -6.28
CA ARG A 73 -7.96 -7.09 -6.77
C ARG A 73 -6.96 -7.28 -5.64
N ASP A 74 -7.12 -6.54 -4.54
CA ASP A 74 -6.20 -6.61 -3.40
C ASP A 74 -6.41 -7.90 -2.59
N ARG A 75 -7.66 -8.38 -2.47
CA ARG A 75 -7.95 -9.68 -1.84
C ARG A 75 -7.33 -10.86 -2.58
N GLY A 76 -7.16 -10.74 -3.90
CA GLY A 76 -6.55 -11.74 -4.75
C GLY A 76 -5.06 -11.50 -5.02
N ALA A 77 -4.43 -10.53 -4.34
CA ALA A 77 -3.04 -10.17 -4.61
C ALA A 77 -2.08 -11.30 -4.22
N PRO A 78 -1.01 -11.53 -4.99
CA PRO A 78 0.01 -12.52 -4.65
C PRO A 78 0.87 -12.06 -3.47
N GLY A 79 1.47 -13.01 -2.74
CA GLY A 79 2.48 -12.72 -1.72
C GLY A 79 3.77 -12.15 -2.32
N LEU A 80 4.58 -11.50 -1.49
CA LEU A 80 5.81 -10.80 -1.90
C LEU A 80 6.77 -11.73 -2.64
N ALA A 81 6.98 -12.94 -2.13
CA ALA A 81 7.88 -13.92 -2.74
C ALA A 81 7.50 -14.26 -4.18
N GLU A 82 6.20 -14.28 -4.49
CA GLU A 82 5.71 -14.59 -5.83
C GLU A 82 5.88 -13.39 -6.76
N VAL A 83 5.57 -12.18 -6.29
CA VAL A 83 5.81 -10.93 -7.02
C VAL A 83 7.29 -10.79 -7.42
N LEU A 84 8.21 -11.13 -6.53
CA LEU A 84 9.65 -11.02 -6.79
C LEU A 84 10.17 -11.99 -7.85
N LYS A 85 9.53 -13.16 -8.05
CA LYS A 85 9.92 -14.11 -9.10
C LYS A 85 9.49 -13.65 -10.49
N GLN A 86 8.42 -12.86 -10.57
CA GLN A 86 7.83 -12.40 -11.82
C GLN A 86 8.54 -11.18 -12.40
N ARG A 87 9.51 -10.62 -11.67
CA ARG A 87 10.34 -9.49 -12.10
C ARG A 87 11.68 -10.01 -12.63
N PRO A 88 12.06 -9.70 -13.89
CA PRO A 88 13.38 -10.04 -14.44
C PRO A 88 14.51 -9.30 -13.72
#